data_AF-A0A956R6K9-F1
#
_entry.id   AF-A0A956R6K9-F1
#
_cell.length_a   1.000
_cell.length_b   1.000
_cell.length_c   1.000
_cell.angle_alpha   90.00
_cell.angle_beta   90.00
_cell.angle_gamma   90.00
#
_symmetry.space_group_name_H-M   'P 1'
#
loop_
_entity.id
_entity.type
_entity.pdbx_description
1 polymer ?
#
loop_
_entity_poly.entity_id
_entity_poly.type
_entity_poly.pdbx_seq_one_letter_code
_entity_poly.pdbx_strand_id
1 'polypeptide(L)' 'MPRIHYYVHGRGRGHATRSRAVIDRLRAAGHEVVTFAGADALPLLRDHGPTRPVRSLLPQDGRGLPRRLGARVEELRP' A
#
# COMPACT_ATOMS: atom_id res chain seq x y z
N MET A 1 -5.39 -2.67 -23.29
CA MET A 1 -4.75 -1.70 -22.38
C MET A 1 -5.01 -2.13 -20.94
N PRO A 2 -4.01 -2.59 -20.17
CA PRO A 2 -4.25 -3.22 -18.87
C PRO A 2 -4.48 -2.20 -17.75
N ARG A 3 -5.22 -2.65 -16.73
CA ARG A 3 -5.46 -1.92 -15.49
C ARG A 3 -4.41 -2.33 -14.43
N ILE A 4 -3.78 -1.34 -13.80
CA ILE A 4 -2.74 -1.54 -12.79
C ILE A 4 -3.24 -1.02 -11.44
N HIS A 5 -3.25 -1.90 -10.45
CA HIS A 5 -3.49 -1.52 -9.06
C HIS A 5 -2.15 -1.25 -8.38
N TYR A 6 -1.88 0.02 -8.08
CA TYR A 6 -0.60 0.47 -7.57
C TYR A 6 -0.69 0.82 -6.08
N TYR A 7 -0.07 0.01 -5.23
CA TYR A 7 -0.13 0.15 -3.78
C TYR A 7 1.07 0.93 -3.25
N VAL A 8 0.80 1.94 -2.43
CA VAL A 8 1.82 2.74 -1.74
C VAL A 8 1.60 2.67 -0.24
N HIS A 9 2.52 1.99 0.43
CA HIS A 9 2.55 1.83 1.89
C HIS A 9 3.74 2.57 2.49
N GLY A 10 3.61 2.99 3.75
CA GLY A 10 4.70 3.59 4.51
C GLY A 10 4.24 4.68 5.47
N ARG A 11 5.16 5.11 6.33
CA ARG A 11 5.07 6.39 7.06
C ARG A 11 6.00 7.40 6.39
N GLY A 12 5.58 8.65 6.30
CA GLY A 12 6.27 9.72 5.60
C GLY A 12 5.91 9.83 4.11
N ARG A 13 6.42 10.90 3.49
CA ARG A 13 6.03 11.34 2.13
C ARG A 13 6.93 10.82 1.00
N GLY A 14 8.13 10.33 1.32
CA GLY A 14 9.15 9.99 0.32
C GLY A 14 8.75 8.89 -0.67
N HIS A 15 8.06 7.84 -0.21
CA HIS A 15 7.54 6.79 -1.11
C HIS A 15 6.47 7.34 -2.03
N ALA A 16 5.51 8.10 -1.51
CA ALA A 16 4.45 8.72 -2.31
C ALA A 16 5.02 9.64 -3.40
N THR A 17 5.99 10.50 -3.07
CA THR A 17 6.61 11.41 -4.05
C THR A 17 7.31 10.64 -5.17
N ARG A 18 8.09 9.60 -4.86
CA ARG A 18 8.76 8.78 -5.89
C ARG A 18 7.75 7.97 -6.73
N SER A 19 6.67 7.49 -6.11
CA SER A 19 5.62 6.75 -6.81
C SER A 19 4.89 7.58 -7.86
N ARG A 20 4.79 8.91 -7.70
CA ARG A 20 4.18 9.79 -8.72
C ARG A 20 4.84 9.64 -10.09
N ALA A 21 6.17 9.68 -10.14
CA ALA A 21 6.91 9.52 -11.40
C ALA A 21 6.61 8.18 -12.09
N VAL A 22 6.46 7.09 -11.32
CA VAL A 22 6.10 5.77 -11.86
C VAL A 22 4.65 5.77 -12.37
N ILE A 23 3.72 6.33 -11.59
CA ILE A 23 2.30 6.43 -11.94
C ILE A 23 2.13 7.24 -13.23
N ASP A 24 2.80 8.38 -13.36
CA ASP A 24 2.79 9.23 -14.55
C ASP A 24 3.30 8.48 -15.77
N ARG A 25 4.42 7.75 -15.62
CA ARG A 25 4.99 7.00 -16.75
C ARG A 25 4.08 5.87 -17.22
N LEU A 26 3.39 5.19 -16.30
CA LEU A 26 2.42 4.14 -16.60
C LEU A 26 1.19 4.71 -17.31
N ARG A 27 0.65 5.84 -16.83
CA ARG A 27 -0.47 6.54 -17.48
C ARG A 27 -0.09 7.03 -18.88
N ALA A 28 1.11 7.61 -19.03
CA ALA A 28 1.63 8.06 -20.32
C ALA A 28 1.86 6.90 -21.32
N ALA A 29 2.10 5.68 -20.83
CA ALA A 29 2.13 4.47 -21.65
C ALA A 29 0.72 3.93 -22.01
N GLY A 30 -0.33 4.64 -21.60
CA GLY A 30 -1.73 4.29 -21.84
C GLY A 30 -2.38 3.46 -20.73
N HIS A 31 -1.67 3.02 -19.70
CA HIS A 31 -2.29 2.16 -18.68
C HIS A 31 -3.33 2.90 -17.82
N GLU A 32 -4.42 2.21 -17.48
CA GLU A 32 -5.31 2.68 -16.41
C GLU A 32 -4.63 2.37 -15.08
N VAL A 33 -4.36 3.40 -14.26
CA VAL A 33 -3.70 3.23 -12.96
C VAL A 33 -4.66 3.66 -11.84
N VAL A 34 -5.01 2.71 -10.98
CA VAL A 34 -5.76 2.97 -9.74
C VAL A 34 -4.78 2.89 -8.57
N THR A 35 -4.65 3.98 -7.83
CA THR A 35 -3.71 4.05 -6.72
C THR A 35 -4.39 3.64 -5.42
N PHE A 36 -3.67 2.94 -4.55
CA PHE A 36 -4.13 2.57 -3.21
C PHE A 36 -3.09 3.05 -2.21
N ALA A 37 -3.50 3.91 -1.28
CA ALA A 37 -2.56 4.54 -0.36
C ALA A 37 -3.11 4.65 1.08
N GLY A 38 -2.20 4.58 2.04
CA GLY A 38 -2.50 4.77 3.46
C GLY A 38 -1.59 5.80 4.12
N ALA A 39 -1.95 6.22 5.33
CA ALA A 39 -1.19 7.20 6.13
C ALA A 39 -0.83 8.47 5.31
N ASP A 40 0.41 8.95 5.42
CA ASP A 40 0.88 10.19 4.79
C ASP A 40 0.89 10.16 3.25
N ALA A 41 0.83 8.97 2.64
CA ALA A 41 0.79 8.80 1.19
C ALA A 41 -0.59 9.11 0.59
N LEU A 42 -1.67 8.90 1.37
CA LEU A 42 -3.04 9.07 0.90
C LEU A 42 -3.35 10.50 0.41
N PRO A 43 -3.12 11.57 1.20
CA PRO A 43 -3.41 12.93 0.73
C PRO A 43 -2.56 13.28 -0.50
N LEU A 44 -1.26 12.96 -0.50
CA LEU A 44 -0.36 13.21 -1.62
C LEU A 44 -0.79 12.54 -2.93
N LEU A 45 -1.29 11.31 -2.87
CA LEU A 45 -1.67 10.59 -4.08
C LEU A 45 -3.09 10.94 -4.54
N ARG A 46 -4.00 11.33 -3.64
CA ARG A 46 -5.30 11.89 -4.01
C ARG A 46 -5.16 13.16 -4.84
N ASP A 47 -4.26 14.06 -4.45
CA ASP A 47 -3.99 15.29 -5.21
C ASP A 47 -3.40 15.01 -6.61
N HIS A 48 -2.88 13.80 -6.83
CA HIS A 48 -2.22 13.39 -8.07
C HIS A 48 -3.11 12.47 -8.95
N GLY A 49 -4.27 12.04 -8.45
CA GLY A 49 -5.26 11.29 -9.23
C GLY A 49 -6.05 10.27 -8.42
N PRO A 50 -6.87 9.44 -9.10
CA PRO A 50 -7.78 8.49 -8.44
C PRO A 50 -7.06 7.54 -7.47
N THR A 51 -7.27 7.78 -6.17
CA THR A 51 -6.61 7.04 -5.09
C THR A 51 -7.61 6.55 -4.07
N ARG A 52 -7.60 5.24 -3.80
CA ARG A 52 -8.42 4.58 -2.78
C ARG A 52 -7.64 4.46 -1.47
N PRO A 53 -8.27 4.69 -0.31
CA PRO A 53 -7.63 4.45 0.97
C PRO A 53 -7.40 2.94 1.18
N VAL A 54 -6.25 2.59 1.76
CA VAL A 54 -5.93 1.23 2.22
C VAL A 54 -5.17 1.30 3.54
N ARG A 55 -5.30 0.26 4.38
CA ARG A 55 -4.46 0.13 5.57
C ARG A 55 -3.00 -0.02 5.14
N SER A 56 -2.13 0.87 5.60
CA SER A 56 -0.68 0.70 5.41
C SER A 56 -0.19 -0.54 6.14
N LEU A 57 0.61 -1.34 5.44
CA LEU A 57 1.38 -2.43 6.03
C LEU A 57 2.75 -1.88 6.42
N LEU A 58 2.93 -1.54 7.69
CA LEU A 58 4.18 -1.04 8.23
C LEU A 58 5.03 -2.20 8.76
N PRO A 59 6.36 -2.03 8.87
CA PRO A 59 7.24 -3.09 9.37
C PRO A 59 6.83 -3.65 10.74
N GLN A 60 6.17 -2.83 11.58
CA GLN A 60 5.65 -3.27 12.87
C GLN A 60 4.31 -4.00 12.83
N ASP A 61 3.54 -3.92 11.75
CA ASP A 61 2.21 -4.55 11.67
C ASP A 61 2.29 -6.09 11.70
N GLY A 62 3.45 -6.67 11.38
CA GLY A 62 3.74 -8.11 11.53
C GLY A 62 4.47 -8.48 12.82
N ARG A 63 4.85 -7.51 13.67
CA ARG A 63 5.60 -7.83 14.91
C ARG A 63 4.72 -8.63 15.86
N GLY A 64 5.24 -9.78 16.29
CA GLY A 64 4.54 -10.70 17.17
C GLY A 64 3.46 -11.52 16.48
N LEU A 65 3.23 -11.34 15.16
CA LEU A 65 2.30 -12.17 14.41
C LEU A 65 2.67 -13.66 14.46
N PRO A 66 3.95 -14.07 14.28
CA PRO A 66 4.33 -15.48 14.43
C PRO A 66 4.07 -16.02 15.84
N ARG A 67 4.32 -15.20 16.88
CA ARG A 67 4.08 -15.58 18.28
C ARG A 67 2.59 -15.75 18.58
N ARG A 68 1.75 -14.82 18.12
CA ARG A 68 0.29 -14.90 18.29
C ARG A 68 -0.32 -16.05 17.51
N LEU A 69 0.20 -16.31 16.31
CA LEU A 69 -0.20 -17.45 15.50
C LEU A 69 0.18 -18.76 16.20
N GLY A 70 1.41 -18.86 16.74
CA GLY A 70 1.86 -20.00 17.52
C GLY A 70 0.98 -20.27 18.75
N ALA A 71 0.74 -19.24 19.58
CA ALA A 71 -0.14 -19.36 20.74
C ALA A 71 -1.55 -19.87 20.37
N ARG A 72 -2.10 -19.36 19.25
CA ARG A 72 -3.43 -19.75 18.78
C ARG A 72 -3.48 -21.15 18.19
N VAL A 73 -2.38 -21.64 17.60
CA VAL A 73 -2.25 -23.04 17.16
C VAL A 73 -2.15 -23.97 18.37
N GLU A 74 -1.46 -23.56 19.43
CA GLU A 74 -1.39 -24.30 20.69
C GLU A 74 -2.77 -24.42 21.36
N GLU A 75 -3.57 -23.34 21.37
CA GLU A 75 -4.95 -23.33 21.88
C GLU A 75 -5.91 -24.23 21.09
N LEU A 76 -5.61 -24.49 19.81
CA LEU A 76 -6.41 -25.33 18.91
C LEU A 76 -5.89 -26.78 18.84
N ARG A 77 -4.83 -27.09 19.59
CA ARG A 77 -4.24 -28.43 19.63
C ARG A 77 -5.14 -29.32 20.51
N PRO A 78 -5.64 -30.46 19.99
CA PRO A 78 -6.58 -31.33 20.69
C PRO A 78 -5.97 -31.99 21.93
#